data_AF-A0A9D8THP4-F1
#
_entry.id   AF-A0A9D8THP4-F1
#
_cell.length_a   1.000
_cell.length_b   1.000
_cell.length_c   1.000
_cell.angle_alpha   90.00
_cell.angle_beta   90.00
_cell.angle_gamma   90.00
#
_symmetry.space_group_name_H-M   'P 1'
#
loop_
_entity.id
_entity.type
_entity.pdbx_description
1 polymer ?
#
loop_
_entity_poly.entity_id
_entity_poly.type
_entity_poly.pdbx_seq_one_letter_code
_entity_poly.pdbx_strand_id
1 'polypeptide(L)'
;NDIIDMHIIVADNETEPLSGFIDEGNLQYALTKGGTILRVEGEGGATIVHGGGDDECGLPGANIEGGTDNIYFTENSHTFFIDKLLQDPFKSVYAVLKEKPEFDEFFSLLLGDPSVFAYFQEDKEVQAIFDQNTTEQSSGIGQIVTSFNNYRYTVLVPTNEAVRQAFSEDANLWTWNQISNEEDPALKKEKCLYLLNFLRYHFIDGIVPVAGNHFAKDYDTAARDKNNQFVKIRVEANGDQIRFGQTASVLTEDPSLYNILTRDYIVNNKDPQKATDILASSRAVIHLVDKAINYQQMGK
;
A
#
# COMPACT_ATOMS: atom_id res chain seq x y z
N ASN A 1 18.46 12.59 2.91
CA ASN A 1 18.03 12.65 1.49
C ASN A 1 16.56 12.38 1.29
N ASP A 2 15.96 11.45 2.02
CA ASP A 2 14.56 11.04 1.82
C ASP A 2 13.53 12.19 1.82
N ILE A 3 13.59 13.12 2.78
CA ILE A 3 12.68 14.29 2.79
C ILE A 3 12.89 15.21 1.58
N ILE A 4 14.11 15.33 1.06
CA ILE A 4 14.42 16.19 -0.10
C ILE A 4 13.89 15.53 -1.38
N ASP A 5 14.07 14.22 -1.54
CA ASP A 5 13.59 13.49 -2.72
C ASP A 5 12.05 13.45 -2.80
N MET A 6 11.34 13.62 -1.68
CA MET A 6 9.89 13.84 -1.67
C MET A 6 9.49 15.21 -2.27
N HIS A 7 10.36 16.21 -2.22
CA HIS A 7 10.09 17.55 -2.80
C HIS A 7 10.49 17.66 -4.27
N ILE A 8 10.77 16.52 -4.93
CA ILE A 8 11.11 16.45 -6.35
C ILE A 8 10.06 15.59 -7.04
N ILE A 9 9.29 16.18 -7.94
CA ILE A 9 8.25 15.50 -8.73
C ILE A 9 8.80 15.13 -10.09
N VAL A 10 8.45 13.93 -10.57
CA VAL A 10 8.82 13.48 -11.92
C VAL A 10 7.72 13.92 -12.89
N ALA A 11 7.93 15.03 -13.58
CA ALA A 11 6.89 15.73 -14.35
C ALA A 11 6.77 15.32 -15.84
N ASP A 12 7.59 14.40 -16.34
CA ASP A 12 7.55 13.98 -17.75
C ASP A 12 7.82 12.48 -17.92
N ASN A 13 6.75 11.70 -17.87
CA ASN A 13 6.76 10.30 -18.24
C ASN A 13 5.39 9.88 -18.79
N GLU A 14 5.26 9.85 -20.11
CA GLU A 14 4.04 9.44 -20.84
C GLU A 14 3.49 8.05 -20.43
N THR A 15 4.30 7.22 -19.77
CA THR A 15 3.93 5.88 -19.32
C THR A 15 3.56 5.80 -17.83
N GLU A 16 3.71 6.89 -17.07
CA GLU A 16 3.41 6.97 -15.65
C GLU A 16 2.19 7.88 -15.41
N PRO A 17 1.04 7.32 -15.00
CA PRO A 17 -0.20 8.09 -14.86
C PRO A 17 -0.14 9.18 -13.79
N LEU A 18 0.85 9.15 -12.88
CA LEU A 18 1.04 10.15 -11.83
C LEU A 18 2.13 11.18 -12.17
N SER A 19 2.49 11.28 -13.46
CA SER A 19 3.50 12.20 -13.96
C SER A 19 2.85 13.41 -14.64
N GLY A 20 3.37 14.60 -14.36
CA GLY A 20 3.01 15.84 -15.02
C GLY A 20 3.35 17.06 -14.15
N PHE A 21 3.06 18.25 -14.67
CA PHE A 21 3.26 19.50 -13.94
C PHE A 21 2.09 19.79 -13.00
N ILE A 22 2.41 19.98 -11.72
CA ILE A 22 1.40 20.15 -10.65
C ILE A 22 0.60 21.44 -10.74
N ASP A 23 1.11 22.44 -11.45
CA ASP A 23 0.50 23.76 -11.61
C ASP A 23 -0.44 23.87 -12.82
N GLU A 24 -0.63 22.78 -13.58
CA GLU A 24 -1.56 22.76 -14.72
C GLU A 24 -3.02 22.46 -14.33
N GLY A 25 -3.30 22.12 -13.07
CA GLY A 25 -4.65 21.84 -12.58
C GLY A 25 -5.26 20.51 -13.03
N ASN A 26 -4.48 19.65 -13.70
CA ASN A 26 -4.95 18.38 -14.27
C ASN A 26 -4.59 17.15 -13.41
N LEU A 27 -3.75 17.33 -12.38
CA LEU A 27 -3.27 16.24 -11.52
C LEU A 27 -3.91 16.33 -10.14
N GLN A 28 -4.49 15.22 -9.68
CA GLN A 28 -4.91 15.06 -8.29
C GLN A 28 -3.77 14.50 -7.41
N TYR A 29 -2.89 13.69 -8.00
CA TYR A 29 -1.74 13.10 -7.32
C TYR A 29 -0.51 13.13 -8.20
N ALA A 30 0.65 13.39 -7.59
CA ALA A 30 1.94 13.43 -8.27
C ALA A 30 2.95 12.48 -7.62
N LEU A 31 3.67 11.69 -8.44
CA LEU A 31 4.72 10.80 -7.96
C LEU A 31 6.04 11.55 -7.73
N THR A 32 6.59 11.40 -6.53
CA THR A 32 7.88 11.98 -6.16
C THR A 32 9.04 11.06 -6.53
N LYS A 33 10.24 11.63 -6.68
CA LYS A 33 11.48 10.88 -6.83
C LYS A 33 11.75 9.99 -5.62
N GLY A 34 11.35 10.43 -4.42
CA GLY A 34 11.42 9.65 -3.19
C GLY A 34 10.48 8.43 -3.18
N GLY A 35 9.53 8.36 -4.11
CA GLY A 35 8.60 7.24 -4.26
C GLY A 35 7.33 7.35 -3.41
N THR A 36 7.11 8.48 -2.74
CA THR A 36 5.78 8.81 -2.20
C THR A 36 4.94 9.51 -3.25
N ILE A 37 3.64 9.65 -2.98
CA ILE A 37 2.75 10.48 -3.80
C ILE A 37 2.29 11.69 -3.00
N LEU A 38 2.16 12.82 -3.68
CA LEU A 38 1.65 14.07 -3.11
C LEU A 38 0.26 14.31 -3.67
N ARG A 39 -0.67 14.75 -2.82
CA ARG A 39 -1.98 15.23 -3.28
C ARG A 39 -1.84 16.68 -3.72
N VAL A 40 -2.43 17.00 -4.86
CA VAL A 40 -2.30 18.29 -5.54
C VAL A 40 -3.69 18.88 -5.77
N GLU A 41 -3.84 20.16 -5.48
CA GLU A 41 -5.07 20.91 -5.70
C GLU A 41 -4.74 22.29 -6.30
N GLY A 42 -5.70 22.87 -7.02
CA GLY A 42 -5.53 24.20 -7.61
C GLY A 42 -4.68 24.20 -8.88
N GLU A 43 -4.34 25.40 -9.35
CA GLU A 43 -3.59 25.64 -10.58
C GLU A 43 -2.72 26.90 -10.45
N GLY A 44 -1.65 26.98 -11.22
CA GLY A 44 -0.72 28.11 -11.23
C GLY A 44 -0.25 28.49 -9.82
N GLY A 45 -0.25 29.78 -9.51
CA GLY A 45 0.11 30.30 -8.18
C GLY A 45 -0.85 29.91 -7.04
N ALA A 46 -2.01 29.32 -7.35
CA ALA A 46 -2.96 28.83 -6.35
C ALA A 46 -2.80 27.33 -6.07
N THR A 47 -1.76 26.69 -6.62
CA THR A 47 -1.47 25.27 -6.37
C THR A 47 -1.17 25.03 -4.89
N ILE A 48 -1.81 24.01 -4.33
CA ILE A 48 -1.62 23.52 -2.97
C ILE A 48 -1.14 22.07 -3.04
N VAL A 49 -0.10 21.75 -2.29
CA VAL A 49 0.50 20.41 -2.27
C VAL A 49 0.44 19.83 -0.86
N HIS A 50 0.03 18.58 -0.73
CA HIS A 50 -0.04 17.86 0.53
C HIS A 50 0.86 16.63 0.49
N GLY A 51 1.70 16.47 1.51
CA GLY A 51 2.34 15.19 1.79
C GLY A 51 1.39 14.26 2.56
N GLY A 52 1.57 12.95 2.43
CA GLY A 52 0.70 11.99 3.11
C GLY A 52 0.72 12.11 4.65
N GLY A 53 1.84 12.55 5.23
CA GLY A 53 1.94 12.85 6.66
C GLY A 53 1.22 14.12 7.07
N ASP A 54 1.05 15.08 6.14
CA ASP A 54 0.23 16.27 6.37
C ASP A 54 -1.24 15.86 6.49
N ASP A 55 -1.71 15.01 5.56
CA ASP A 55 -3.07 14.46 5.59
C ASP A 55 -3.30 13.58 6.83
N GLU A 56 -2.33 12.72 7.18
CA GLU A 56 -2.39 11.87 8.38
C GLU A 56 -2.57 12.69 9.67
N CYS A 57 -1.91 13.85 9.76
CA CYS A 57 -1.95 14.72 10.93
C CYS A 57 -3.02 15.83 10.85
N GLY A 58 -3.84 15.88 9.79
CA GLY A 58 -4.82 16.95 9.57
C GLY A 58 -4.18 18.35 9.43
N LEU A 59 -2.96 18.42 8.90
CA LEU A 59 -2.24 19.67 8.65
C LEU A 59 -2.70 20.31 7.33
N PRO A 60 -2.66 21.65 7.22
CA PRO A 60 -2.90 22.32 5.95
C PRO A 60 -1.82 21.95 4.92
N GLY A 61 -2.21 21.98 3.65
CA GLY A 61 -1.29 21.83 2.53
C GLY A 61 -0.32 23.00 2.41
N ALA A 62 0.78 22.78 1.71
CA ALA A 62 1.76 23.81 1.41
C ALA A 62 1.28 24.66 0.24
N ASN A 63 1.29 25.98 0.41
CA ASN A 63 0.96 26.92 -0.66
C ASN A 63 2.23 27.36 -1.38
N ILE A 64 2.10 27.77 -2.64
CA ILE A 64 3.15 28.52 -3.32
C ILE A 64 3.26 29.90 -2.66
N GLU A 65 4.38 30.17 -2.01
CA GLU A 65 4.65 31.46 -1.37
C GLU A 65 4.52 32.58 -2.40
N GLY A 66 3.77 33.65 -2.15
CA GLY A 66 3.66 34.77 -3.11
C GLY A 66 2.96 34.45 -4.46
N GLY A 67 2.44 33.24 -4.65
CA GLY A 67 1.73 32.83 -5.85
C GLY A 67 2.63 32.72 -7.08
N THR A 68 2.11 33.13 -8.25
CA THR A 68 2.75 32.87 -9.57
C THR A 68 4.15 33.48 -9.70
N ASP A 69 4.44 34.58 -8.99
CA ASP A 69 5.75 35.25 -9.05
C ASP A 69 6.90 34.37 -8.50
N ASN A 70 6.58 33.35 -7.71
CA ASN A 70 7.53 32.40 -7.14
C ASN A 70 7.45 31.01 -7.79
N ILE A 71 6.99 30.97 -9.04
CA ILE A 71 7.13 29.82 -9.93
C ILE A 71 8.20 30.16 -10.97
N TYR A 72 9.27 29.35 -10.99
CA TYR A 72 10.36 29.52 -11.93
C TYR A 72 10.33 28.43 -12.99
N PHE A 73 10.10 28.86 -14.22
CA PHE A 73 10.01 28.00 -15.39
C PHE A 73 11.37 27.89 -16.07
N THR A 74 11.78 26.66 -16.38
CA THR A 74 12.87 26.35 -17.31
C THR A 74 12.35 25.51 -18.47
N GLU A 75 13.21 25.17 -19.44
CA GLU A 75 12.82 24.39 -20.61
C GLU A 75 12.17 23.03 -20.25
N ASN A 76 12.62 22.40 -19.17
CA ASN A 76 12.19 21.03 -18.79
C ASN A 76 11.77 20.91 -17.31
N SER A 77 11.57 22.01 -16.58
CA SER A 77 11.18 21.93 -15.16
C SER A 77 10.53 23.20 -14.66
N HIS A 78 9.64 23.05 -13.67
CA HIS A 78 9.09 24.12 -12.86
C HIS A 78 9.66 24.01 -11.44
N THR A 79 10.07 25.13 -10.84
CA THR A 79 10.52 25.21 -9.45
C THR A 79 9.56 26.09 -8.65
N PHE A 80 9.10 25.58 -7.51
CA PHE A 80 8.11 26.22 -6.65
C PHE A 80 8.73 26.54 -5.30
N PHE A 81 8.49 27.74 -4.77
CA PHE A 81 8.75 28.05 -3.37
C PHE A 81 7.49 27.80 -2.57
N ILE A 82 7.56 26.90 -1.60
CA ILE A 82 6.44 26.52 -0.76
C ILE A 82 6.62 27.03 0.67
N ASP A 83 5.52 27.38 1.33
CA ASP A 83 5.49 28.01 2.65
C ASP A 83 5.77 27.06 3.84
N LYS A 84 5.86 25.74 3.58
CA LYS A 84 6.22 24.72 4.58
C LYS A 84 6.86 23.50 3.95
N LEU A 85 7.55 22.71 4.78
CA LEU A 85 7.99 21.36 4.41
C LEU A 85 6.78 20.42 4.36
N LEU A 86 6.73 19.60 3.31
CA LEU A 86 5.79 18.48 3.19
C LEU A 86 6.22 17.34 4.12
N GLN A 87 5.25 16.57 4.61
CA GLN A 87 5.50 15.42 5.48
C GLN A 87 5.07 14.11 4.81
N ASP A 88 5.89 13.08 4.96
CA ASP A 88 5.58 11.72 4.51
C ASP A 88 4.78 10.99 5.61
N PRO A 89 3.95 9.96 5.32
CA PRO A 89 3.22 9.23 6.34
C PRO A 89 4.14 8.62 7.39
N PHE A 90 3.64 8.55 8.62
CA PHE A 90 4.34 7.93 9.75
C PHE A 90 3.70 6.60 10.15
N LYS A 91 2.41 6.42 9.91
CA LYS A 91 1.70 5.18 10.21
C LYS A 91 2.05 4.08 9.20
N SER A 92 2.37 2.90 9.73
CA SER A 92 2.53 1.68 8.95
C SER A 92 1.18 1.15 8.44
N VAL A 93 1.22 0.22 7.48
CA VAL A 93 0.02 -0.48 7.01
C VAL A 93 -0.71 -1.12 8.20
N TYR A 94 0.03 -1.77 9.09
CA TYR A 94 -0.52 -2.38 10.31
C TYR A 94 -1.26 -1.35 11.19
N ALA A 95 -0.66 -0.19 11.42
CA ALA A 95 -1.24 0.84 12.29
C ALA A 95 -2.55 1.37 11.72
N VAL A 96 -2.60 1.68 10.41
CA VAL A 96 -3.82 2.15 9.76
C VAL A 96 -4.90 1.08 9.76
N LEU A 97 -4.57 -0.18 9.43
CA LEU A 97 -5.54 -1.26 9.38
C LEU A 97 -6.19 -1.53 10.74
N LYS A 98 -5.42 -1.39 11.82
CA LYS A 98 -5.90 -1.57 13.19
C LYS A 98 -6.87 -0.48 13.67
N GLU A 99 -6.78 0.73 13.13
CA GLU A 99 -7.53 1.89 13.61
C GLU A 99 -8.95 2.00 13.01
N LYS A 100 -9.28 1.19 12.00
CA LYS A 100 -10.49 1.35 11.18
C LYS A 100 -11.40 0.13 11.26
N PRO A 101 -12.60 0.25 11.88
CA PRO A 101 -13.55 -0.86 12.01
C PRO A 101 -13.97 -1.48 10.66
N GLU A 102 -13.96 -0.70 9.58
CA GLU A 102 -14.27 -1.15 8.23
C GLU A 102 -13.30 -2.22 7.71
N PHE A 103 -12.12 -2.33 8.35
CA PHE A 103 -11.03 -3.23 7.98
C PHE A 103 -10.91 -4.46 8.91
N ASP A 104 -11.73 -4.55 9.96
CA ASP A 104 -11.56 -5.50 11.08
C ASP A 104 -11.46 -6.98 10.67
N GLU A 105 -12.34 -7.46 9.78
CA GLU A 105 -12.37 -8.87 9.37
C GLU A 105 -11.09 -9.23 8.60
N PHE A 106 -10.69 -8.38 7.65
CA PHE A 106 -9.49 -8.60 6.87
C PHE A 106 -8.24 -8.46 7.75
N PHE A 107 -8.16 -7.40 8.55
CA PHE A 107 -7.05 -7.18 9.48
C PHE A 107 -6.86 -8.36 10.44
N SER A 108 -7.95 -8.90 11.00
CA SER A 108 -7.91 -10.06 11.88
C SER A 108 -7.30 -11.30 11.20
N LEU A 109 -7.57 -11.51 9.91
CA LEU A 109 -6.93 -12.59 9.15
C LEU A 109 -5.43 -12.35 8.93
N LEU A 110 -5.01 -11.10 8.70
CA LEU A 110 -3.61 -10.75 8.49
C LEU A 110 -2.74 -10.94 9.75
N LEU A 111 -3.34 -10.84 10.95
CA LEU A 111 -2.64 -11.15 12.21
C LEU A 111 -2.18 -12.61 12.30
N GLY A 112 -2.87 -13.50 11.60
CA GLY A 112 -2.54 -14.92 11.55
C GLY A 112 -2.79 -15.68 12.87
N ASP A 113 -2.23 -16.88 12.97
CA ASP A 113 -2.30 -17.71 14.17
C ASP A 113 -0.89 -18.09 14.65
N PRO A 114 -0.50 -17.69 15.88
CA PRO A 114 0.83 -17.96 16.41
C PRO A 114 1.17 -19.45 16.50
N SER A 115 0.20 -20.33 16.75
CA SER A 115 0.43 -21.78 16.83
C SER A 115 0.76 -22.37 15.46
N VAL A 116 0.09 -21.88 14.40
CA VAL A 116 0.36 -22.28 13.03
C VAL A 116 1.74 -21.80 12.58
N PHE A 117 2.09 -20.54 12.86
CA PHE A 117 3.43 -20.04 12.51
C PHE A 117 4.55 -20.71 13.30
N ALA A 118 4.35 -20.99 14.59
CA ALA A 118 5.32 -21.75 15.39
C ALA A 118 5.50 -23.19 14.86
N TYR A 119 4.42 -23.82 14.38
CA TYR A 119 4.47 -25.13 13.75
C TYR A 119 5.32 -25.14 12.47
N PHE A 120 5.26 -24.06 11.68
CA PHE A 120 5.98 -23.91 10.41
C PHE A 120 7.20 -22.98 10.48
N GLN A 121 7.80 -22.78 11.66
CA GLN A 121 8.87 -21.77 11.85
C GLN A 121 10.09 -21.94 10.92
N GLU A 122 10.40 -23.18 10.49
CA GLU A 122 11.50 -23.50 9.58
C GLU A 122 11.08 -23.46 8.09
N ASP A 123 9.79 -23.32 7.81
CA ASP A 123 9.24 -23.32 6.45
C ASP A 123 9.22 -21.90 5.87
N LYS A 124 10.13 -21.65 4.93
CA LYS A 124 10.29 -20.32 4.32
C LYS A 124 9.10 -19.87 3.48
N GLU A 125 8.20 -20.77 3.08
CA GLU A 125 7.00 -20.42 2.31
C GLU A 125 5.88 -19.90 3.21
N VAL A 126 5.87 -20.36 4.47
CA VAL A 126 4.91 -19.97 5.51
C VAL A 126 5.48 -18.82 6.32
N GLN A 127 5.09 -17.60 5.96
CA GLN A 127 5.51 -16.39 6.64
C GLN A 127 4.28 -15.56 7.01
N ALA A 128 4.27 -15.03 8.23
CA ALA A 128 3.28 -14.08 8.68
C ALA A 128 3.26 -12.85 7.77
N ILE A 129 2.09 -12.24 7.58
CA ILE A 129 1.97 -11.01 6.78
C ILE A 129 2.61 -9.83 7.52
N PHE A 130 2.39 -9.76 8.83
CA PHE A 130 2.98 -8.75 9.70
C PHE A 130 4.03 -9.38 10.61
N ASP A 131 5.21 -8.77 10.65
CA ASP A 131 6.25 -9.03 11.64
C ASP A 131 7.00 -7.73 11.92
N GLN A 132 7.73 -7.66 13.03
CA GLN A 132 8.66 -6.54 13.27
C GLN A 132 9.96 -6.67 12.47
N ASN A 133 10.18 -7.78 11.77
CA ASN A 133 11.43 -8.15 11.10
C ASN A 133 12.66 -7.88 11.97
N THR A 134 12.57 -8.27 13.25
CA THR A 134 13.59 -7.96 14.25
C THR A 134 14.81 -8.85 14.05
N THR A 135 15.97 -8.23 13.89
CA THR A 135 17.28 -8.87 13.86
C THR A 135 18.15 -8.34 15.01
N GLU A 136 19.39 -8.79 15.12
CA GLU A 136 20.34 -8.21 16.09
C GLU A 136 20.77 -6.78 15.74
N GLN A 137 20.55 -6.33 14.50
CA GLN A 137 21.02 -5.03 13.99
C GLN A 137 19.90 -4.10 13.52
N SER A 138 18.67 -4.60 13.42
CA SER A 138 17.56 -3.84 12.85
C SER A 138 16.21 -4.32 13.37
N SER A 139 15.21 -3.45 13.28
CA SER A 139 13.82 -3.82 13.46
C SER A 139 12.91 -2.84 12.74
N GLY A 140 11.66 -3.23 12.55
CA GLY A 140 10.59 -2.36 12.15
C GLY A 140 10.22 -1.36 13.25
N ILE A 141 9.74 -0.18 12.88
CA ILE A 141 9.03 0.68 13.84
C ILE A 141 7.61 0.12 14.02
N GLY A 142 7.46 -0.81 14.96
CA GLY A 142 6.24 -1.59 15.09
C GLY A 142 6.16 -2.72 14.07
N GLN A 143 4.94 -3.19 13.82
CA GLN A 143 4.65 -4.26 12.84
C GLN A 143 4.66 -3.68 11.42
N ILE A 144 5.35 -4.37 10.51
CA ILE A 144 5.47 -4.02 9.09
C ILE A 144 5.04 -5.20 8.21
N VAL A 145 4.73 -4.94 6.94
CA VAL A 145 4.40 -5.99 5.96
C VAL A 145 5.70 -6.72 5.57
N THR A 146 5.75 -8.03 5.81
CA THR A 146 6.97 -8.83 5.62
C THR A 146 7.41 -8.96 4.17
N SER A 147 6.47 -8.88 3.22
CA SER A 147 6.73 -8.95 1.78
C SER A 147 7.15 -7.60 1.18
N PHE A 148 7.04 -6.50 1.94
CA PHE A 148 7.46 -5.19 1.48
C PHE A 148 8.98 -5.06 1.52
N ASN A 149 9.51 -4.47 0.45
CA ASN A 149 10.89 -4.07 0.28
C ASN A 149 10.93 -2.55 0.02
N ASN A 150 12.08 -1.96 -0.29
CA ASN A 150 12.28 -0.52 -0.49
C ASN A 150 11.58 0.08 -1.75
N TYR A 151 10.33 -0.30 -1.99
CA TYR A 151 9.50 0.04 -3.13
C TYR A 151 8.14 0.57 -2.67
N ARG A 152 7.18 0.55 -3.59
CA ARG A 152 5.87 1.18 -3.51
C ARG A 152 4.81 0.12 -3.70
N TYR A 153 3.74 0.18 -2.93
CA TYR A 153 2.73 -0.86 -2.91
C TYR A 153 1.31 -0.30 -2.89
N THR A 154 0.35 -1.16 -3.20
CA THR A 154 -1.08 -0.92 -3.01
C THR A 154 -1.63 -2.06 -2.16
N VAL A 155 -2.36 -1.72 -1.10
CA VAL A 155 -3.02 -2.69 -0.22
C VAL A 155 -4.53 -2.56 -0.40
N LEU A 156 -5.15 -3.65 -0.79
CA LEU A 156 -6.60 -3.71 -0.97
C LEU A 156 -7.20 -4.35 0.26
N VAL A 157 -8.10 -3.62 0.92
CA VAL A 157 -8.81 -4.12 2.09
C VAL A 157 -10.25 -4.38 1.67
N PRO A 158 -10.68 -5.65 1.54
CA PRO A 158 -12.08 -5.96 1.28
C PRO A 158 -12.95 -5.51 2.45
N THR A 159 -14.18 -5.09 2.16
CA THR A 159 -15.16 -4.86 3.23
C THR A 159 -15.34 -6.10 4.11
N ASN A 160 -15.71 -5.88 5.37
CA ASN A 160 -16.04 -6.96 6.30
C ASN A 160 -17.07 -7.96 5.71
N GLU A 161 -18.04 -7.47 4.95
CA GLU A 161 -19.01 -8.32 4.25
C GLU A 161 -18.37 -9.14 3.13
N ALA A 162 -17.52 -8.52 2.31
CA ALA A 162 -16.81 -9.18 1.24
C ALA A 162 -15.87 -10.29 1.73
N VAL A 163 -15.21 -10.10 2.87
CA VAL A 163 -14.41 -11.17 3.51
C VAL A 163 -15.30 -12.35 3.86
N ARG A 164 -16.43 -12.14 4.56
CA ARG A 164 -17.36 -13.22 4.91
C ARG A 164 -17.93 -13.91 3.68
N GLN A 165 -18.25 -13.16 2.63
CA GLN A 165 -18.72 -13.71 1.36
C GLN A 165 -17.66 -14.62 0.73
N ALA A 166 -16.39 -14.20 0.68
CA ALA A 166 -15.31 -15.02 0.13
C ALA A 166 -15.19 -16.39 0.83
N PHE A 167 -15.22 -16.41 2.16
CA PHE A 167 -15.21 -17.67 2.93
C PHE A 167 -16.47 -18.53 2.73
N SER A 168 -17.61 -17.90 2.41
CA SER A 168 -18.85 -18.64 2.12
C SER A 168 -18.87 -19.26 0.72
N GLU A 169 -18.21 -18.61 -0.25
CA GLU A 169 -18.20 -19.02 -1.66
C GLU A 169 -17.08 -20.00 -1.99
N ASP A 170 -15.96 -19.94 -1.25
CA ASP A 170 -14.82 -20.81 -1.45
C ASP A 170 -14.66 -21.82 -0.31
N ALA A 171 -15.07 -23.06 -0.57
CA ALA A 171 -14.93 -24.16 0.38
C ALA A 171 -13.46 -24.53 0.70
N ASN A 172 -12.49 -24.04 -0.09
CA ASN A 172 -11.06 -24.22 0.16
C ASN A 172 -10.44 -23.01 0.87
N LEU A 173 -11.20 -21.98 1.22
CA LEU A 173 -10.70 -20.89 2.03
C LEU A 173 -10.89 -21.22 3.52
N TRP A 174 -9.86 -21.83 4.12
CA TRP A 174 -9.92 -22.26 5.52
C TRP A 174 -9.57 -21.14 6.49
N THR A 175 -10.27 -21.09 7.62
CA THR A 175 -9.93 -20.20 8.73
C THR A 175 -8.66 -20.67 9.44
N TRP A 176 -7.99 -19.76 10.14
CA TRP A 176 -6.84 -20.10 10.97
C TRP A 176 -7.13 -21.19 12.02
N ASN A 177 -8.33 -21.18 12.62
CA ASN A 177 -8.75 -22.21 13.57
C ASN A 177 -8.87 -23.60 12.91
N GLN A 178 -9.43 -23.67 11.70
CA GLN A 178 -9.47 -24.94 10.95
C GLN A 178 -8.07 -25.43 10.57
N ILE A 179 -7.15 -24.53 10.23
CA ILE A 179 -5.76 -24.87 9.92
C ILE A 179 -5.03 -25.36 11.17
N SER A 180 -5.18 -24.69 12.31
CA SER A 180 -4.53 -25.09 13.57
C SER A 180 -4.94 -26.50 14.00
N ASN A 181 -6.22 -26.86 13.86
CA ASN A 181 -6.76 -28.18 14.20
C ASN A 181 -6.52 -29.27 13.16
N GLU A 182 -5.93 -28.97 12.01
CA GLU A 182 -5.56 -30.02 11.04
C GLU A 182 -4.44 -30.90 11.62
N GLU A 183 -4.56 -32.22 11.52
CA GLU A 183 -3.58 -33.15 12.07
C GLU A 183 -2.61 -33.65 11.00
N ASP A 184 -3.04 -33.71 9.73
CA ASP A 184 -2.18 -34.08 8.62
C ASP A 184 -1.21 -32.92 8.29
N PRO A 185 0.12 -33.12 8.42
CA PRO A 185 1.09 -32.06 8.18
C PRO A 185 1.07 -31.50 6.75
N ALA A 186 0.85 -32.36 5.75
CA ALA A 186 0.84 -31.95 4.35
C ALA A 186 -0.43 -31.14 4.05
N LEU A 187 -1.58 -31.60 4.54
CA LEU A 187 -2.83 -30.88 4.39
C LEU A 187 -2.82 -29.56 5.18
N LYS A 188 -2.26 -29.54 6.39
CA LYS A 188 -2.10 -28.30 7.17
C LYS A 188 -1.30 -27.26 6.38
N LYS A 189 -0.19 -27.68 5.76
CA LYS A 189 0.65 -26.79 4.96
C LYS A 189 -0.11 -26.29 3.73
N GLU A 190 -0.79 -27.17 2.99
CA GLU A 190 -1.60 -26.81 1.83
C GLU A 190 -2.66 -25.75 2.20
N LYS A 191 -3.41 -25.99 3.28
CA LYS A 191 -4.45 -25.07 3.76
C LYS A 191 -3.87 -23.72 4.19
N CYS A 192 -2.74 -23.74 4.88
CA CYS A 192 -2.04 -22.53 5.31
C CYS A 192 -1.55 -21.71 4.12
N LEU A 193 -0.91 -22.33 3.13
CA LEU A 193 -0.42 -21.65 1.94
C LEU A 193 -1.56 -21.10 1.08
N TYR A 194 -2.69 -21.79 1.01
CA TYR A 194 -3.88 -21.28 0.31
C TYR A 194 -4.39 -19.99 0.93
N LEU A 195 -4.61 -19.98 2.25
CA LEU A 195 -5.04 -18.79 2.97
C LEU A 195 -4.01 -17.66 2.85
N LEU A 196 -2.71 -17.95 3.03
CA LEU A 196 -1.66 -16.95 2.88
C LEU A 196 -1.62 -16.36 1.46
N ASN A 197 -1.80 -17.15 0.42
CA ASN A 197 -1.85 -16.64 -0.95
C ASN A 197 -3.12 -15.82 -1.22
N PHE A 198 -4.27 -16.20 -0.66
CA PHE A 198 -5.47 -15.36 -0.68
C PHE A 198 -5.20 -13.98 -0.06
N LEU A 199 -4.57 -13.93 1.12
CA LEU A 199 -4.23 -12.68 1.79
C LEU A 199 -3.19 -11.88 0.99
N ARG A 200 -2.10 -12.52 0.55
CA ARG A 200 -1.02 -11.90 -0.23
C ARG A 200 -1.48 -11.35 -1.59
N TYR A 201 -2.57 -11.87 -2.15
CA TYR A 201 -3.11 -11.39 -3.44
C TYR A 201 -3.65 -9.95 -3.36
N HIS A 202 -3.91 -9.47 -2.14
CA HIS A 202 -4.37 -8.11 -1.87
C HIS A 202 -3.22 -7.10 -1.67
N PHE A 203 -1.96 -7.56 -1.75
CA PHE A 203 -0.77 -6.72 -1.66
C PHE A 203 -0.13 -6.66 -3.05
N ILE A 204 -0.20 -5.50 -3.68
CA ILE A 204 0.18 -5.28 -5.07
C ILE A 204 1.48 -4.47 -5.11
N ASP A 205 2.42 -4.88 -5.96
CA ASP A 205 3.63 -4.13 -6.27
C ASP A 205 3.31 -2.97 -7.20
N GLY A 206 3.55 -1.74 -6.75
CA GLY A 206 3.15 -0.50 -7.40
C GLY A 206 2.16 0.31 -6.56
N ILE A 207 2.34 1.62 -6.52
CA ILE A 207 1.39 2.56 -5.90
C ILE A 207 0.33 2.97 -6.92
N VAL A 208 -0.94 2.75 -6.60
CA VAL A 208 -2.05 3.02 -7.52
C VAL A 208 -3.15 3.76 -6.75
N PRO A 209 -3.08 5.10 -6.67
CA PRO A 209 -4.13 5.91 -6.06
C PRO A 209 -5.33 6.07 -7.01
N VAL A 210 -6.50 6.37 -6.44
CA VAL A 210 -7.62 6.96 -7.19
C VAL A 210 -7.26 8.40 -7.52
N ALA A 211 -7.02 8.70 -8.79
CA ALA A 211 -6.40 9.97 -9.21
C ALA A 211 -7.02 10.59 -10.48
N GLY A 212 -8.22 10.16 -10.90
CA GLY A 212 -8.88 10.70 -12.09
C GLY A 212 -8.31 10.23 -13.44
N ASN A 213 -7.40 9.24 -13.43
CA ASN A 213 -6.68 8.79 -14.62
C ASN A 213 -7.37 7.64 -15.36
N HIS A 214 -7.03 7.47 -16.65
CA HIS A 214 -7.48 6.35 -17.47
C HIS A 214 -6.30 5.45 -17.85
N PHE A 215 -6.27 4.21 -17.36
CA PHE A 215 -5.24 3.24 -17.74
C PHE A 215 -5.71 1.80 -17.50
N ALA A 216 -5.02 0.86 -18.13
CA ALA A 216 -5.21 -0.57 -17.87
C ALA A 216 -3.87 -1.30 -17.94
N LYS A 217 -3.41 -1.86 -16.81
CA LYS A 217 -2.07 -2.44 -16.67
C LYS A 217 -2.08 -3.65 -15.71
N ASP A 218 -1.13 -4.57 -15.93
CA ASP A 218 -0.93 -5.71 -15.04
C ASP A 218 0.15 -5.38 -14.00
N TYR A 219 -0.11 -5.73 -12.75
CA TYR A 219 0.81 -5.57 -11.62
C TYR A 219 1.08 -6.92 -10.97
N ASP A 220 2.27 -7.10 -10.42
CA ASP A 220 2.58 -8.27 -9.61
C ASP A 220 1.94 -8.12 -8.22
N THR A 221 1.51 -9.24 -7.63
CA THR A 221 1.04 -9.28 -6.24
C THR A 221 2.03 -10.04 -5.37
N ALA A 222 1.88 -9.97 -4.04
CA ALA A 222 2.70 -10.78 -3.13
C ALA A 222 2.35 -12.28 -3.17
N ALA A 223 1.26 -12.68 -3.83
CA ALA A 223 0.85 -14.09 -3.93
C ALA A 223 1.76 -14.86 -4.89
N ARG A 224 1.97 -16.14 -4.59
CA ARG A 224 2.76 -17.05 -5.42
C ARG A 224 1.90 -18.15 -6.04
N ASP A 225 2.18 -18.51 -7.29
CA ASP A 225 1.61 -19.70 -7.91
C ASP A 225 2.36 -20.97 -7.47
N LYS A 226 1.91 -22.14 -7.95
CA LYS A 226 2.55 -23.44 -7.68
C LYS A 226 3.99 -23.56 -8.20
N ASN A 227 4.40 -22.69 -9.11
CA ASN A 227 5.75 -22.62 -9.66
C ASN A 227 6.60 -21.54 -8.98
N ASN A 228 6.11 -20.97 -7.87
CA ASN A 228 6.72 -19.87 -7.13
C ASN A 228 6.86 -18.56 -7.94
N GLN A 229 6.03 -18.36 -8.96
CA GLN A 229 5.95 -17.13 -9.73
C GLN A 229 4.95 -16.16 -9.09
N PHE A 230 5.21 -14.86 -9.21
CA PHE A 230 4.26 -13.85 -8.75
C PHE A 230 2.97 -13.93 -9.56
N VAL A 231 1.84 -13.94 -8.86
CA VAL A 231 0.53 -13.89 -9.51
C VAL A 231 0.22 -12.45 -9.87
N LYS A 232 -0.13 -12.21 -11.14
CA LYS A 232 -0.49 -10.88 -11.63
C LYS A 232 -1.94 -10.54 -11.33
N ILE A 233 -2.22 -9.25 -11.24
CA ILE A 233 -3.56 -8.69 -11.18
C ILE A 233 -3.70 -7.58 -12.23
N ARG A 234 -4.81 -7.61 -12.97
CA ARG A 234 -5.20 -6.54 -13.89
C ARG A 234 -5.81 -5.40 -13.09
N VAL A 235 -5.31 -4.18 -13.33
CA VAL A 235 -5.85 -2.95 -12.76
C VAL A 235 -6.34 -2.06 -13.89
N GLU A 236 -7.56 -1.57 -13.75
CA GLU A 236 -8.23 -0.71 -14.71
C GLU A 236 -8.75 0.52 -13.99
N ALA A 237 -8.26 1.70 -14.38
CA ALA A 237 -8.75 2.98 -13.91
C ALA A 237 -9.53 3.69 -15.03
N ASN A 238 -10.67 4.27 -14.67
CA ASN A 238 -11.53 5.03 -15.56
C ASN A 238 -12.04 6.27 -14.82
N GLY A 239 -11.18 7.29 -14.73
CA GLY A 239 -11.44 8.46 -13.89
C GLY A 239 -11.27 8.10 -12.41
N ASP A 240 -12.28 8.40 -11.60
CA ASP A 240 -12.27 8.11 -10.16
C ASP A 240 -12.66 6.66 -9.82
N GLN A 241 -12.99 5.85 -10.82
CA GLN A 241 -13.30 4.43 -10.64
C GLN A 241 -12.06 3.59 -10.93
N ILE A 242 -11.60 2.83 -9.94
CA ILE A 242 -10.52 1.84 -10.11
C ILE A 242 -11.05 0.45 -9.79
N ARG A 243 -10.75 -0.51 -10.68
CA ARG A 243 -11.10 -1.92 -10.54
C ARG A 243 -9.86 -2.81 -10.58
N PHE A 244 -9.84 -3.79 -9.69
CA PHE A 244 -8.79 -4.78 -9.51
C PHE A 244 -9.33 -6.19 -9.79
N GLY A 245 -8.59 -6.98 -10.56
CA GLY A 245 -8.94 -8.39 -10.83
C GLY A 245 -10.28 -8.57 -11.58
N GLN A 246 -10.77 -7.53 -12.25
CA GLN A 246 -12.07 -7.42 -12.91
C GLN A 246 -13.31 -7.45 -11.97
N THR A 247 -13.13 -7.67 -10.68
CA THR A 247 -14.25 -7.93 -9.76
C THR A 247 -14.35 -6.93 -8.61
N ALA A 248 -13.22 -6.46 -8.08
CA ALA A 248 -13.15 -5.60 -6.90
C ALA A 248 -12.96 -4.13 -7.31
N SER A 249 -13.84 -3.25 -6.85
CA SER A 249 -13.81 -1.82 -7.12
C SER A 249 -13.50 -1.05 -5.84
N VAL A 250 -12.71 0.03 -5.95
CA VAL A 250 -12.46 0.93 -4.83
C VAL A 250 -13.76 1.65 -4.45
N LEU A 251 -14.08 1.65 -3.15
CA LEU A 251 -15.18 2.44 -2.60
C LEU A 251 -14.70 3.87 -2.37
N THR A 252 -15.33 4.83 -3.03
CA THR A 252 -14.89 6.25 -3.09
C THR A 252 -15.87 7.19 -2.39
N GLU A 253 -16.90 6.65 -1.74
CA GLU A 253 -17.94 7.41 -1.05
C GLU A 253 -17.43 8.07 0.24
N ASP A 254 -16.46 7.43 0.91
CA ASP A 254 -15.82 7.94 2.13
C ASP A 254 -14.31 8.15 1.90
N PRO A 255 -13.84 9.41 1.84
CA PRO A 255 -12.42 9.73 1.62
C PRO A 255 -11.49 9.27 2.74
N SER A 256 -12.03 8.84 3.89
CA SER A 256 -11.24 8.26 4.96
C SER A 256 -10.92 6.77 4.75
N LEU A 257 -11.47 6.15 3.70
CA LEU A 257 -11.37 4.70 3.43
C LEU A 257 -10.62 4.34 2.14
N TYR A 258 -10.18 5.31 1.35
CA TYR A 258 -9.35 5.09 0.17
C TYR A 258 -8.25 6.15 0.05
N ASN A 259 -7.26 5.91 -0.81
CA ASN A 259 -6.07 6.76 -0.94
C ASN A 259 -5.32 6.98 0.39
N ILE A 260 -5.43 6.06 1.35
CA ILE A 260 -4.77 6.25 2.66
C ILE A 260 -3.29 5.91 2.50
N LEU A 261 -2.43 6.91 2.65
CA LEU A 261 -0.99 6.76 2.50
C LEU A 261 -0.36 6.24 3.78
N THR A 262 0.56 5.29 3.65
CA THR A 262 1.27 4.66 4.76
C THR A 262 2.74 4.48 4.43
N ARG A 263 3.53 4.31 5.49
CA ARG A 263 4.95 4.00 5.37
C ARG A 263 5.40 3.02 6.43
N ASP A 264 6.00 1.94 5.97
CA ASP A 264 6.68 0.96 6.81
C ASP A 264 8.16 1.34 6.89
N TYR A 265 8.75 1.24 8.08
CA TYR A 265 10.13 1.63 8.37
C TYR A 265 10.90 0.47 8.97
N ILE A 266 12.12 0.24 8.49
CA ILE A 266 13.14 -0.59 9.13
C ILE A 266 14.29 0.30 9.55
N VAL A 267 14.66 0.24 10.82
CA VAL A 267 15.68 1.10 11.44
C VAL A 267 16.90 0.31 11.88
N ASN A 268 18.02 1.02 12.09
CA ASN A 268 19.34 0.45 12.38
C ASN A 268 19.58 -0.02 13.82
N ASN A 269 18.52 -0.39 14.53
CA ASN A 269 18.61 -0.91 15.88
C ASN A 269 17.49 -1.92 16.13
N LYS A 270 17.77 -2.95 16.93
CA LYS A 270 16.77 -3.93 17.41
C LYS A 270 15.70 -3.29 18.29
N ASP A 271 16.06 -2.22 19.00
CA ASP A 271 15.16 -1.37 19.78
C ASP A 271 14.90 -0.08 18.99
N PRO A 272 13.72 0.11 18.37
CA PRO A 272 13.41 1.27 17.56
C PRO A 272 13.61 2.61 18.29
N GLN A 273 13.46 2.63 19.62
CA GLN A 273 13.63 3.85 20.41
C GLN A 273 15.10 4.29 20.53
N LYS A 274 16.05 3.40 20.20
CA LYS A 274 17.49 3.67 20.18
C LYS A 274 18.06 3.82 18.77
N ALA A 275 17.21 3.72 17.75
CA ALA A 275 17.64 3.89 16.38
C ALA A 275 18.02 5.34 16.07
N THR A 276 18.99 5.52 15.18
CA THR A 276 19.43 6.83 14.69
C THR A 276 19.16 6.99 13.20
N ASP A 277 18.98 5.89 12.48
CA ASP A 277 18.87 5.88 11.02
C ASP A 277 17.77 4.93 10.54
N ILE A 278 17.11 5.35 9.47
CA ILE A 278 16.22 4.50 8.66
C ILE A 278 17.10 3.75 7.66
N LEU A 279 17.10 2.42 7.72
CA LEU A 279 17.83 1.56 6.78
C LEU A 279 17.03 1.29 5.51
N ALA A 280 15.72 1.13 5.68
CA ALA A 280 14.80 0.74 4.64
C ALA A 280 13.42 1.30 4.94
N SER A 281 12.65 1.59 3.90
CA SER A 281 11.26 1.99 4.05
C SER A 281 10.45 1.71 2.80
N SER A 282 9.19 1.38 3.01
CA SER A 282 8.25 0.99 1.97
C SER A 282 7.02 1.88 2.07
N ARG A 283 6.53 2.35 0.92
CA ARG A 283 5.33 3.20 0.89
C ARG A 283 4.17 2.44 0.32
N ALA A 284 2.99 2.66 0.86
CA ALA A 284 1.79 2.04 0.31
C ALA A 284 0.59 2.98 0.33
N VAL A 285 -0.33 2.74 -0.61
CA VAL A 285 -1.68 3.30 -0.59
C VAL A 285 -2.66 2.19 -0.24
N ILE A 286 -3.56 2.47 0.70
CA ILE A 286 -4.62 1.53 1.12
C ILE A 286 -5.95 1.99 0.52
N HIS A 287 -6.70 1.02 -0.01
CA HIS A 287 -8.06 1.19 -0.51
C HIS A 287 -9.01 0.19 0.11
N LEU A 288 -10.16 0.67 0.59
CA LEU A 288 -11.32 -0.19 0.80
C LEU A 288 -11.89 -0.61 -0.56
N VAL A 289 -12.15 -1.91 -0.72
CA VAL A 289 -12.76 -2.47 -1.94
C VAL A 289 -14.02 -3.25 -1.65
N ASP A 290 -14.97 -3.18 -2.57
CA ASP A 290 -16.31 -3.79 -2.44
C ASP A 290 -16.29 -5.33 -2.41
N LYS A 291 -15.21 -5.96 -2.88
CA LYS A 291 -15.05 -7.42 -2.93
C LYS A 291 -13.65 -7.87 -2.56
N ALA A 292 -13.57 -9.06 -1.96
CA ALA A 292 -12.31 -9.78 -1.87
C ALA A 292 -11.90 -10.25 -3.25
N ILE A 293 -10.62 -10.16 -3.55
CA ILE A 293 -10.09 -10.64 -4.80
C ILE A 293 -9.80 -12.13 -4.61
N ASN A 294 -10.64 -12.96 -5.21
CA ASN A 294 -10.52 -14.40 -5.09
C ASN A 294 -9.22 -14.89 -5.74
N TYR A 295 -8.31 -15.39 -4.90
CA TYR A 295 -7.19 -16.23 -5.32
C TYR A 295 -7.73 -17.59 -5.75
N GLN A 296 -8.27 -17.69 -6.96
CA GLN A 296 -8.37 -19.00 -7.58
C GLN A 296 -6.98 -19.35 -8.09
N GLN A 297 -6.38 -20.42 -7.56
CA GLN A 297 -5.19 -21.02 -8.16
C GLN A 297 -5.46 -21.14 -9.65
N MET A 298 -4.82 -20.29 -10.46
CA MET A 298 -4.98 -20.36 -11.91
C MET A 298 -4.43 -21.72 -12.35
N GLY A 299 -5.35 -22.63 -12.67
CA GLY A 299 -5.06 -23.97 -13.19
C GLY A 299 -5.19 -25.10 -12.18
N LYS A 300 -6.43 -25.61 -12.05
CA LYS A 300 -6.63 -27.06 -12.21
C LYS A 300 -6.54 -27.40 -13.69
#